data_AF-A0A2A4TST7-F1
#
_entry.id   AF-A0A2A4TST7-F1
#
_cell.length_a   1.000
_cell.length_b   1.000
_cell.length_c   1.000
_cell.angle_alpha   90.00
_cell.angle_beta   90.00
_cell.angle_gamma   90.00
#
_symmetry.space_group_name_H-M   'P 1'
#
loop_
_entity.id
_entity.type
_entity.pdbx_description
1 polymer ?
#
loop_
_entity_poly.entity_id
_entity_poly.type
_entity_poly.pdbx_seq_one_letter_code
_entity_poly.pdbx_strand_id
1 'polypeptide(L)'
;MPKWILLARKFFVYVVALDDAVRSVKKFRDRNPHSALKKYCSYVGQSIHDPDCRYRQHKQCRGKNISFSCICGAVKRPLTKNLSNRFVYKYGLSLRREVYEEFNPLKTRREAEDLEEALANALSRKDHAVWWG
;
A
#
# COMPACT_ATOMS: atom_id res chain seq x y z
N MET A 1 0.19 37.96 0.67
CA MET A 1 -0.63 36.73 0.84
C MET A 1 -0.19 36.01 2.12
N PRO A 2 -1.09 35.53 3.00
CA PRO A 2 -0.71 35.11 4.34
C PRO A 2 -0.01 33.75 4.38
N LYS A 3 1.06 33.65 5.19
CA LYS A 3 2.03 32.54 5.31
C LYS A 3 1.54 31.28 6.05
N TRP A 4 0.23 31.11 6.27
CA TRP A 4 -0.28 30.13 7.24
C TRP A 4 -1.31 29.13 6.70
N ILE A 5 -1.45 28.98 5.38
CA ILE A 5 -2.10 27.78 4.83
C ILE A 5 -1.16 26.60 5.12
N LEU A 6 -1.32 26.00 6.30
CA LEU A 6 -0.85 24.66 6.58
C LEU A 6 -1.45 23.78 5.49
N LEU A 7 -0.62 23.33 4.54
CA LEU A 7 -1.02 22.29 3.60
C LEU A 7 -1.51 21.10 4.43
N ALA A 8 -2.84 20.92 4.45
CA ALA A 8 -3.47 19.86 5.21
C ALA A 8 -2.86 18.51 4.78
N ARG A 9 -2.50 17.69 5.77
CA ARG A 9 -1.88 16.39 5.51
C ARG A 9 -2.89 15.51 4.78
N LYS A 10 -2.52 15.04 3.58
CA LYS A 10 -3.32 14.11 2.78
C LYS A 10 -2.96 12.68 3.13
N PHE A 11 -3.94 11.81 3.03
CA PHE A 11 -3.78 10.36 3.17
C PHE A 11 -4.25 9.68 1.89
N PHE A 12 -3.76 8.49 1.65
CA PHE A 12 -4.02 7.72 0.44
C PHE A 12 -4.20 6.26 0.80
N VAL A 13 -5.13 5.59 0.13
CA VAL A 13 -5.18 4.12 0.05
C VAL A 13 -4.61 3.67 -1.28
N TYR A 14 -4.11 2.44 -1.36
CA TYR A 14 -3.61 1.87 -2.60
C TYR A 14 -3.74 0.34 -2.58
N VAL A 15 -3.89 -0.22 -3.78
CA VAL A 15 -3.93 -1.67 -4.01
C VAL A 15 -2.80 -2.06 -4.95
N VAL A 16 -2.05 -3.08 -4.57
CA VAL A 16 -0.97 -3.67 -5.39
C VAL A 16 -1.37 -5.08 -5.77
N ALA A 17 -1.28 -5.42 -7.07
CA ALA A 17 -1.34 -6.80 -7.52
C ALA A 17 -0.08 -7.54 -7.07
N LEU A 18 -0.26 -8.72 -6.48
CA LEU A 18 0.83 -9.58 -6.05
C LEU A 18 0.97 -10.78 -6.99
N ASP A 19 2.20 -11.19 -7.23
CA ASP A 19 2.55 -12.44 -7.88
C ASP A 19 2.03 -13.64 -7.07
N ASP A 20 1.47 -14.63 -7.77
CA ASP A 20 0.87 -15.82 -7.15
C ASP A 20 1.87 -16.66 -6.35
N ALA A 21 3.19 -16.52 -6.59
CA ALA A 21 4.23 -17.14 -5.78
C ALA A 21 4.14 -16.73 -4.30
N VAL A 22 3.44 -15.64 -3.95
CA VAL A 22 3.17 -15.26 -2.55
C VAL A 22 2.38 -16.33 -1.78
N ARG A 23 1.59 -17.16 -2.48
CA ARG A 23 0.83 -18.28 -1.91
C ARG A 23 1.75 -19.37 -1.33
N SER A 24 3.01 -19.43 -1.75
CA SER A 24 3.99 -20.34 -1.13
C SER A 24 4.40 -19.90 0.29
N VAL A 25 4.15 -18.65 0.67
CA VAL A 25 4.55 -18.11 1.97
C VAL A 25 3.53 -18.47 3.04
N LYS A 26 3.94 -19.25 4.05
CA LYS A 26 3.08 -19.73 5.14
C LYS A 26 2.24 -18.60 5.76
N LYS A 27 2.87 -17.50 6.16
CA LYS A 27 2.17 -16.35 6.78
C LYS A 27 1.05 -15.78 5.90
N PHE A 28 1.25 -15.73 4.59
CA PHE A 28 0.22 -15.25 3.66
C PHE A 28 -0.95 -16.23 3.55
N ARG A 29 -0.65 -17.54 3.46
CA ARG A 29 -1.67 -18.60 3.44
C ARG A 29 -2.47 -18.67 4.72
N ASP A 30 -1.83 -18.55 5.88
CA ASP A 30 -2.51 -18.65 7.18
C ASP A 30 -3.60 -17.55 7.31
N ARG A 31 -3.35 -16.35 6.76
CA ARG A 31 -4.33 -15.26 6.72
C ARG A 31 -5.37 -15.42 5.62
N ASN A 32 -5.08 -16.20 4.60
CA ASN A 32 -5.94 -16.47 3.45
C ASN A 32 -6.15 -17.98 3.31
N PRO A 33 -6.88 -18.61 4.25
CA PRO A 33 -7.26 -20.00 4.11
C PRO A 33 -8.01 -20.18 2.79
N HIS A 34 -7.71 -21.26 2.07
CA HIS A 34 -8.21 -21.47 0.70
C HIS A 34 -7.77 -20.43 -0.32
N SER A 35 -6.66 -19.73 -0.09
CA SER A 35 -6.07 -18.84 -1.09
C SER A 35 -5.96 -19.53 -2.45
N ALA A 36 -5.59 -20.81 -2.54
CA ALA A 36 -5.53 -21.56 -3.81
C ALA A 36 -6.82 -21.53 -4.66
N LEU A 37 -7.99 -21.27 -4.06
CA LEU A 37 -9.26 -21.12 -4.78
C LEU A 37 -9.51 -19.68 -5.27
N LYS A 38 -8.74 -18.71 -4.77
CA LYS A 38 -8.83 -17.29 -5.12
C LYS A 38 -8.10 -17.01 -6.42
N LYS A 39 -8.75 -16.28 -7.32
CA LYS A 39 -8.23 -15.94 -8.66
C LYS A 39 -7.03 -15.00 -8.63
N TYR A 40 -6.97 -14.08 -7.67
CA TYR A 40 -5.92 -13.06 -7.62
C TYR A 40 -5.29 -12.96 -6.22
N CYS A 41 -4.08 -12.43 -6.14
CA CYS A 41 -3.44 -12.02 -4.89
C CYS A 41 -3.27 -10.49 -4.86
N SER A 42 -3.57 -9.86 -3.73
CA SER A 42 -3.47 -8.39 -3.62
C SER A 42 -2.98 -7.94 -2.26
N TYR A 43 -2.28 -6.81 -2.25
CA TYR A 43 -1.95 -6.08 -1.05
C TYR A 43 -2.76 -4.78 -1.01
N VAL A 44 -3.39 -4.47 0.11
CA VAL A 44 -4.05 -3.19 0.37
C VAL A 44 -3.25 -2.46 1.45
N GLY A 45 -2.97 -1.19 1.22
CA GLY A 45 -2.21 -0.35 2.14
C GLY A 45 -2.74 1.08 2.20
N GLN A 46 -2.39 1.80 3.26
CA GLN A 46 -2.50 3.25 3.32
C GLN A 46 -1.15 3.97 3.49
N SER A 47 -1.11 5.27 3.16
CA SER A 47 0.07 6.11 3.38
C SER A 47 -0.25 7.61 3.40
N ILE A 48 0.68 8.40 3.95
CA ILE A 48 0.75 9.86 3.73
C ILE A 48 1.41 10.21 2.38
N HIS A 49 2.09 9.25 1.75
CA HIS A 49 2.64 9.38 0.42
C HIS A 49 1.58 9.00 -0.61
N ASP A 50 1.59 9.64 -1.78
CA ASP A 50 0.76 9.16 -2.89
C ASP A 50 1.14 7.71 -3.28
N PRO A 51 0.24 7.00 -3.99
CA PRO A 51 0.45 5.60 -4.35
C PRO A 51 1.74 5.30 -5.12
N ASP A 52 2.18 6.17 -6.06
CA ASP A 52 3.42 5.97 -6.82
C ASP A 52 4.64 6.11 -5.91
N CYS A 53 4.67 7.17 -5.11
CA CYS A 53 5.75 7.41 -4.17
C CYS A 53 5.84 6.25 -3.16
N ARG A 54 4.70 5.78 -2.65
CA ARG A 54 4.64 4.68 -1.68
C ARG A 54 5.03 3.35 -2.30
N TYR A 55 4.61 3.06 -3.53
CA TYR A 55 5.00 1.86 -4.25
C TYR A 55 6.50 1.86 -4.55
N ARG A 56 7.04 2.98 -5.04
CA ARG A 56 8.48 3.15 -5.25
C ARG A 56 9.27 2.95 -3.95
N GLN A 57 8.79 3.50 -2.84
CA GLN A 57 9.36 3.28 -1.52
C GLN A 57 9.39 1.79 -1.15
N HIS A 58 8.31 1.04 -1.41
CA HIS A 58 8.28 -0.41 -1.18
C HIS A 58 9.33 -1.15 -1.99
N LYS A 59 9.57 -0.75 -3.25
CA LYS A 59 10.52 -1.43 -4.15
C LYS A 59 11.98 -1.06 -3.90
N GLN A 60 12.25 0.13 -3.36
CA GLN A 60 13.61 0.67 -3.23
C GLN A 60 14.17 0.60 -1.79
N CYS A 61 13.32 0.60 -0.76
CA CYS A 61 13.77 0.65 0.64
C CYS A 61 13.98 -0.74 1.26
N ARG A 62 15.03 -1.48 0.88
CA ARG A 62 15.41 -2.73 1.56
C ARG A 62 16.90 -2.78 1.87
N GLY A 63 17.24 -3.30 3.06
CA GLY A 63 18.61 -3.55 3.47
C GLY A 63 19.15 -2.52 4.47
N LYS A 64 20.48 -2.50 4.62
CA LYS A 64 21.21 -1.49 5.41
C LYS A 64 21.48 -0.27 4.51
N ASN A 65 21.60 0.92 5.09
CA ASN A 65 21.88 2.18 4.39
C ASN A 65 20.77 2.63 3.41
N ILE A 66 19.51 2.56 3.85
CA ILE A 66 18.38 3.07 3.07
C ILE A 66 18.47 4.59 2.99
N SER A 67 18.32 5.14 1.78
CA SER A 67 18.08 6.56 1.54
C SER A 67 17.03 6.67 0.44
N PHE A 68 15.83 7.11 0.81
CA PHE A 68 14.73 7.28 -0.13
C PHE A 68 14.25 8.72 -0.14
N SER A 69 14.36 9.35 -1.30
CA SER A 69 13.82 10.68 -1.55
C SER A 69 12.36 10.59 -1.99
N CYS A 70 11.49 11.22 -1.22
CA CYS A 70 10.08 11.36 -1.52
C CYS A 70 9.87 12.16 -2.82
N ILE A 71 9.02 11.64 -3.71
CA ILE A 71 8.65 12.30 -4.97
C ILE A 71 7.31 13.04 -4.90
N CYS A 72 6.55 12.85 -3.82
CA CYS A 72 5.20 13.39 -3.67
C CYS A 72 5.10 14.66 -2.81
N GLY A 73 6.24 15.15 -2.31
CA GLY A 73 6.28 16.30 -1.41
C GLY A 73 5.74 16.08 0.02
N ALA A 74 5.27 14.87 0.38
CA ALA A 74 4.74 14.59 1.72
C ALA A 74 5.80 14.73 2.83
N VAL A 75 7.08 14.48 2.50
CA VAL A 75 8.22 14.74 3.39
C VAL A 75 9.34 15.42 2.61
N LYS A 76 10.08 16.31 3.29
CA LYS A 76 11.18 17.08 2.68
C LYS A 76 12.55 16.42 2.82
N ARG A 77 12.71 15.54 3.82
CA ARG A 77 13.98 14.88 4.12
C ARG A 77 13.94 13.42 3.62
N PRO A 78 15.08 12.86 3.17
CA PRO A 78 15.16 11.45 2.82
C PRO A 78 14.78 10.55 3.99
N LEU A 79 14.09 9.46 3.67
CA LEU A 79 13.72 8.43 4.63
C LEU A 79 14.86 7.42 4.73
N THR A 80 15.28 7.13 5.97
CA THR A 80 16.42 6.26 6.27
C THR A 80 16.02 4.92 6.89
N LYS A 81 14.73 4.72 7.15
CA LYS A 81 14.16 3.49 7.73
C LYS A 81 13.50 2.64 6.66
N ASN A 82 13.57 1.32 6.82
CA ASN A 82 12.79 0.40 6.02
C ASN A 82 11.31 0.51 6.38
N LEU A 83 10.51 1.06 5.47
CA LEU A 83 9.05 1.14 5.57
C LEU A 83 8.36 0.27 4.51
N SER A 84 9.10 -0.63 3.85
CA SER A 84 8.55 -1.55 2.86
C SER A 84 7.80 -2.71 3.53
N ASN A 85 6.65 -3.07 2.96
CA ASN A 85 5.98 -4.33 3.26
C ASN A 85 6.68 -5.43 2.45
N ARG A 86 7.10 -6.50 3.15
CA ARG A 86 7.82 -7.62 2.54
C ARG A 86 7.12 -8.25 1.35
N PHE A 87 5.79 -8.27 1.34
CA PHE A 87 5.01 -8.86 0.25
C PHE A 87 5.00 -7.96 -0.97
N VAL A 88 4.78 -6.66 -0.80
CA VAL A 88 4.87 -5.68 -1.90
C VAL A 88 6.27 -5.63 -2.49
N TYR A 89 7.31 -5.60 -1.64
CA TYR A 89 8.69 -5.62 -2.10
C TYR A 89 8.95 -6.85 -2.99
N LYS A 90 8.66 -8.06 -2.48
CA LYS A 90 9.08 -9.32 -3.12
C LYS A 90 8.15 -9.76 -4.24
N TYR A 91 6.85 -9.55 -4.09
CA TYR A 91 5.82 -10.07 -4.98
C TYR A 91 4.97 -8.98 -5.64
N GLY A 92 5.14 -7.70 -5.30
CA GLY A 92 4.35 -6.62 -5.90
C GLY A 92 4.68 -6.42 -7.37
N LEU A 93 3.67 -6.60 -8.22
CA LEU A 93 3.71 -6.50 -9.68
C LEU A 93 3.39 -5.08 -10.18
N SER A 94 2.26 -4.52 -9.76
CA SER A 94 1.80 -3.20 -10.20
C SER A 94 0.71 -2.63 -9.29
N LEU A 95 0.48 -1.31 -9.37
CA LEU A 95 -0.66 -0.64 -8.74
C LEU A 95 -1.94 -0.94 -9.54
N ARG A 96 -3.03 -1.28 -8.83
CA ARG A 96 -4.37 -1.54 -9.39
C ARG A 96 -5.26 -0.32 -9.20
N ARG A 97 -4.95 0.75 -9.93
CA ARG A 97 -5.55 2.09 -9.78
C ARG A 97 -7.06 2.09 -9.94
N GLU A 98 -7.56 1.27 -10.85
CA GLU A 98 -9.00 1.10 -11.11
C GLU A 98 -9.80 0.64 -9.87
N VAL A 99 -9.12 0.16 -8.82
CA VAL A 99 -9.74 -0.30 -7.57
C VAL A 99 -9.85 0.80 -6.52
N TYR A 100 -8.97 1.82 -6.54
CA TYR A 100 -8.84 2.74 -5.39
C TYR A 100 -8.69 4.22 -5.74
N GLU A 101 -8.37 4.57 -6.99
CA GLU A 101 -7.99 5.94 -7.37
C GLU A 101 -9.11 6.95 -7.06
N GLU A 102 -10.37 6.56 -7.25
CA GLU A 102 -11.54 7.41 -7.02
C GLU A 102 -11.71 7.87 -5.56
N PHE A 103 -11.14 7.13 -4.61
CA PHE A 103 -11.25 7.46 -3.18
C PHE A 103 -10.18 8.42 -2.69
N ASN A 104 -9.16 8.69 -3.51
CA ASN A 104 -8.02 9.51 -3.11
C ASN A 104 -8.14 10.96 -3.60
N PRO A 105 -7.59 11.94 -2.85
CA PRO A 105 -6.96 11.83 -1.53
C PRO A 105 -7.98 11.88 -0.37
N LEU A 106 -7.60 11.29 0.76
CA LEU A 106 -8.36 11.31 2.01
C LEU A 106 -7.87 12.42 2.95
N LYS A 107 -8.77 12.92 3.80
CA LYS A 107 -8.48 14.07 4.69
C LYS A 107 -7.89 13.62 6.01
N THR A 108 -8.30 12.46 6.52
CA THR A 108 -7.86 11.99 7.83
C THR A 108 -7.22 10.61 7.76
N ARG A 109 -6.37 10.33 8.76
CA ARG A 109 -5.78 9.00 8.94
C ARG A 109 -6.86 7.94 9.18
N ARG A 110 -7.90 8.30 9.94
CA ARG A 110 -8.98 7.39 10.29
C ARG A 110 -9.76 6.95 9.05
N GLU A 111 -10.10 7.88 8.17
CA GLU A 111 -10.72 7.56 6.87
C GLU A 111 -9.86 6.60 6.05
N ALA A 112 -8.53 6.77 6.06
CA ALA A 112 -7.62 5.88 5.34
C ALA A 112 -7.53 4.48 5.95
N GLU A 113 -7.58 4.36 7.28
CA GLU A 113 -7.62 3.08 7.99
C GLU A 113 -8.95 2.35 7.74
N ASP A 114 -10.08 3.05 7.86
CA ASP A 114 -11.42 2.49 7.61
C ASP A 114 -11.57 2.02 6.15
N LEU A 115 -11.04 2.80 5.19
CA LEU A 115 -11.10 2.44 3.77
C LEU A 115 -10.12 1.32 3.38
N GLU A 116 -8.93 1.26 3.99
CA GLU A 116 -7.98 0.14 3.82
C GLU A 116 -8.67 -1.19 4.18
N GLU A 117 -9.35 -1.24 5.32
CA GLU A 117 -10.10 -2.41 5.77
C GLU A 117 -11.28 -2.73 4.83
N ALA A 118 -12.07 -1.71 4.46
CA ALA A 118 -13.22 -1.89 3.58
C ALA A 118 -12.82 -2.44 2.20
N LEU A 119 -11.74 -1.90 1.59
CA LEU A 119 -11.21 -2.39 0.32
C LEU A 119 -10.68 -3.82 0.43
N ALA A 120 -9.95 -4.14 1.51
CA ALA A 120 -9.45 -5.49 1.72
C ALA A 120 -10.58 -6.51 1.84
N ASN A 121 -11.64 -6.18 2.59
CA ASN A 121 -12.81 -7.02 2.74
C ASN A 121 -13.60 -7.15 1.42
N ALA A 122 -13.74 -6.06 0.66
CA ALA A 122 -14.41 -6.09 -0.64
C ALA A 122 -13.67 -6.96 -1.66
N LEU A 123 -12.34 -6.87 -1.74
CA LEU A 123 -11.51 -7.70 -2.62
C LEU A 123 -11.55 -9.17 -2.22
N SER A 124 -11.53 -9.47 -0.91
CA SER A 124 -11.64 -10.85 -0.41
C SER A 124 -12.93 -11.54 -0.87
N ARG A 125 -14.05 -10.79 -0.89
CA ARG A 125 -15.35 -11.24 -1.43
C ARG A 125 -15.36 -11.39 -2.96
N LYS A 126 -14.49 -10.70 -3.69
CA LYS A 126 -14.35 -10.73 -5.16
C LYS A 126 -13.24 -11.68 -5.65
N ASP A 127 -13.00 -12.77 -4.91
CA ASP A 127 -12.00 -13.80 -5.23
C ASP A 127 -10.53 -13.35 -5.22
N HIS A 128 -10.18 -12.38 -4.38
CA HIS A 128 -8.78 -12.10 -4.04
C HIS A 128 -8.36 -12.80 -2.74
N ALA A 129 -7.12 -13.31 -2.70
CA ALA A 129 -6.39 -13.52 -1.46
C ALA A 129 -5.68 -12.20 -1.11
N VAL A 130 -5.96 -11.65 0.07
CA VAL A 130 -5.59 -10.27 0.42
C VAL A 130 -4.64 -10.23 1.61
N TRP A 131 -3.61 -9.40 1.51
CA TRP A 131 -2.81 -8.97 2.65
C TRP A 131 -3.00 -7.47 2.88
N TRP A 132 -3.26 -7.05 4.11
CA TRP A 132 -3.45 -5.62 4.42
C TRP A 132 -2.96 -5.26 5.83
N GLY A 133 -2.70 -3.98 6.05
CA GLY A 133 -2.04 -3.44 7.26
C GLY A 133 -0.53 -3.36 7.19
#